data_AF-A0A382IHH0-F1
#
_entry.id   AF-A0A382IHH0-F1
#
_cell.length_a   1.000
_cell.length_b   1.000
_cell.length_c   1.000
_cell.angle_alpha   90.00
_cell.angle_beta   90.00
_cell.angle_gamma   90.00
#
_symmetry.space_group_name_H-M   'P 1'
#
loop_
_entity.id
_entity.type
_entity.pdbx_description
1 polymer ?
#
loop_
_entity_poly.entity_id
_entity_poly.type
_entity_poly.pdbx_seq_one_letter_code
_entity_poly.pdbx_strand_id
1 'polypeptide(L)' 'VIDKGNWSNVEMSWSTFGGQYRELYASVLQARCQHDGLEGDQETLAEQFRLHLHRGLTNLVSREETRDLTGFLS' A
#
# COMPACT_ATOMS: atom_id res chain seq x y z
N VAL A 1 8.13 7.84 -21.04
CA VAL A 1 6.87 8.23 -20.38
C VAL A 1 6.32 6.96 -19.76
N ILE A 2 6.46 6.79 -18.44
CA ILE A 2 5.88 5.64 -17.76
C ILE A 2 4.39 5.91 -17.68
N ASP A 3 3.60 5.08 -18.38
CA ASP A 3 2.16 5.07 -18.24
C ASP A 3 1.83 4.74 -16.78
N LYS A 4 1.46 5.76 -15.99
CA LYS A 4 0.86 5.58 -14.67
C LYS A 4 -0.54 5.03 -14.93
N GLY A 5 -0.61 3.76 -15.32
CA GLY A 5 -1.86 3.07 -15.66
C GLY A 5 -2.92 3.37 -14.61
N ASN A 6 -4.16 3.59 -15.03
CA ASN A 6 -5.23 3.99 -14.13
C ASN A 6 -5.52 2.86 -13.13
N TRP A 7 -4.88 2.87 -11.96
CA TRP A 7 -4.82 1.74 -11.01
C TRP A 7 -6.16 1.42 -10.33
N SER A 8 -7.17 2.27 -10.44
CA SER A 8 -8.56 1.99 -10.03
C SER A 8 -9.48 3.14 -10.49
N ASN A 9 -10.74 2.84 -10.84
CA ASN A 9 -11.78 3.86 -11.04
C ASN A 9 -12.46 4.28 -9.70
N VAL A 10 -11.97 3.76 -8.58
CA VAL A 10 -12.46 4.08 -7.24
C VAL A 10 -11.54 5.10 -6.59
N GLU A 11 -12.06 6.30 -6.41
CA GLU A 11 -11.44 7.34 -5.59
C GLU A 11 -11.96 7.22 -4.16
N MET A 12 -11.05 7.25 -3.17
CA MET A 12 -11.43 7.18 -1.76
C MET A 12 -10.49 8.02 -0.89
N SER A 13 -11.03 8.63 0.16
CA SER A 13 -10.22 9.36 1.13
C SER A 13 -9.35 8.40 1.96
N TRP A 14 -8.21 8.88 2.45
CA TRP A 14 -7.36 8.13 3.38
C TRP A 14 -8.12 7.70 4.65
N SER A 15 -9.02 8.55 5.15
CA SER A 15 -9.87 8.22 6.29
C SER A 15 -10.82 7.05 6.01
N THR A 16 -11.36 6.95 4.79
CA THR A 16 -12.22 5.84 4.37
C THR A 16 -11.40 4.57 4.19
N PHE A 17 -10.20 4.65 3.61
CA PHE A 17 -9.33 3.50 3.38
C PHE A 17 -8.80 2.91 4.68
N GLY A 18 -8.16 3.75 5.50
CA GLY A 18 -7.50 3.31 6.73
C GLY A 18 -8.42 3.18 7.94
N GLY A 19 -9.62 3.76 7.89
CA GLY A 19 -10.59 3.74 8.98
C GLY A 19 -9.97 4.19 10.31
N GLN A 20 -10.19 3.39 11.36
CA GLN A 20 -9.63 3.64 12.68
C GLN A 20 -8.11 3.47 12.77
N TYR A 21 -7.51 2.74 11.81
CA TYR A 21 -6.07 2.43 11.79
C TYR A 21 -5.27 3.33 10.84
N ARG A 22 -5.91 4.33 10.21
CA ARG A 22 -5.29 5.21 9.21
C ARG A 22 -3.97 5.85 9.67
N GLU A 23 -3.88 6.23 10.95
CA GLU A 23 -2.68 6.86 11.51
C GLU A 23 -1.55 5.83 11.70
N LEU A 24 -1.90 4.60 12.10
CA LEU A 24 -0.96 3.49 12.19
C LEU A 24 -0.39 3.14 10.82
N TYR A 25 -1.26 3.00 9.82
CA TYR A 25 -0.83 2.70 8.45
C TYR A 25 0.05 3.81 7.87
N ALA A 26 -0.29 5.09 8.11
CA ALA A 26 0.54 6.21 7.69
C ALA A 26 1.92 6.20 8.38
N SER A 27 1.97 5.86 9.67
CA SER A 27 3.23 5.76 10.43
C SER A 27 4.12 4.63 9.92
N VAL A 28 3.55 3.45 9.63
CA VAL A 28 4.29 2.32 9.05
C VAL A 28 4.84 2.67 7.68
N LEU A 29 4.06 3.37 6.86
CA LEU A 29 4.48 3.82 5.53
C LEU A 29 5.61 4.85 5.61
N GLN A 30 5.53 5.82 6.52
CA GLN A 30 6.61 6.78 6.76
C GLN A 30 7.88 6.08 7.22
N ALA A 31 7.79 5.15 8.19
CA ALA A 31 8.92 4.40 8.67
C ALA A 31 9.58 3.56 7.55
N ARG A 32 8.78 2.96 6.65
CA ARG A 32 9.28 2.24 5.48
C ARG A 32 10.05 3.17 4.54
N CYS A 33 9.48 4.33 4.21
CA CYS A 33 10.14 5.32 3.34
C CYS A 33 11.47 5.81 3.94
N GLN A 34 11.49 6.11 5.24
CA GLN A 34 12.72 6.49 5.96
C GLN A 34 13.79 5.40 5.90
N HIS A 35 13.39 4.14 6.11
CA HIS A 35 14.31 3.01 5.99
C HIS A 35 14.86 2.86 4.55
N ASP A 36 14.07 3.21 3.54
CA ASP A 36 14.48 3.18 2.12
C ASP A 36 15.27 4.43 1.69
N GLY A 37 15.46 5.41 2.58
CA GLY A 37 16.12 6.67 2.23
C GLY A 37 15.29 7.57 1.31
N LEU A 38 13.97 7.37 1.28
CA LEU A 38 13.03 8.18 0.51
C LEU A 38 12.59 9.43 1.28
N GLU A 39 12.22 10.47 0.54
CA GLU A 39 11.66 11.68 1.12
C GLU A 39 10.30 11.38 1.79
N GLY A 40 10.02 12.07 2.90
CA GLY A 40 8.81 11.85 3.70
C GLY A 40 7.62 12.73 3.28
N ASP A 41 7.67 13.32 2.08
CA ASP A 41 6.62 14.19 1.58
C ASP A 41 5.36 13.39 1.17
N GLN A 42 4.26 14.11 0.99
CA GLN A 42 2.95 13.50 0.73
C GLN A 42 2.87 12.79 -0.62
N GLU A 43 3.59 13.27 -1.65
CA GLU A 43 3.59 12.66 -2.98
C GLU A 43 4.34 11.32 -2.94
N THR A 44 5.53 11.31 -2.34
CA THR A 44 6.35 10.11 -2.15
C THR A 44 5.59 9.05 -1.36
N LEU A 45 4.96 9.43 -0.23
CA LEU A 45 4.13 8.51 0.55
C LEU A 45 2.97 7.95 -0.28
N ALA A 46 2.25 8.78 -1.04
CA ALA A 46 1.14 8.32 -1.86
C ALA A 46 1.57 7.36 -2.99
N GLU A 47 2.76 7.56 -3.56
CA GLU A 47 3.35 6.62 -4.53
C GLU A 47 3.74 5.29 -3.86
N GLN A 48 4.47 5.33 -2.75
CA GLN A 48 4.88 4.12 -2.03
C GLN A 48 3.70 3.31 -1.51
N PHE A 49 2.64 3.98 -1.02
CA PHE A 49 1.40 3.33 -0.63
C PHE A 49 0.80 2.51 -1.77
N ARG A 50 0.71 3.09 -2.98
CA ARG A 50 0.15 2.41 -4.15
C ARG A 50 0.98 1.20 -4.57
N LEU A 51 2.31 1.33 -4.56
CA LEU A 51 3.22 0.21 -4.87
C LEU A 51 3.05 -0.94 -3.87
N HIS A 52 2.99 -0.63 -2.57
CA HIS A 52 2.79 -1.65 -1.54
C HIS A 52 1.42 -2.31 -1.60
N LEU A 53 0.36 -1.53 -1.84
CA LEU A 53 -0.99 -2.05 -1.99
C LEU A 53 -1.07 -3.01 -3.19
N HIS A 54 -0.53 -2.61 -4.35
CA HIS A 54 -0.50 -3.45 -5.54
C HIS A 54 0.27 -4.76 -5.31
N ARG A 55 1.44 -4.68 -4.69
CA ARG A 55 2.23 -5.88 -4.33
C ARG A 55 1.48 -6.80 -3.38
N GLY A 56 0.82 -6.24 -2.36
CA GLY A 56 0.01 -7.00 -1.41
C GLY A 56 -1.14 -7.73 -2.10
N LEU A 57 -1.91 -7.04 -2.94
CA LEU A 57 -3.01 -7.64 -3.70
C LEU A 57 -2.52 -8.74 -4.65
N THR A 58 -1.41 -8.51 -5.34
CA THR A 58 -0.80 -9.53 -6.20
C THR A 58 -0.44 -10.78 -5.39
N ASN A 59 0.20 -10.59 -4.22
CA ASN A 59 0.52 -11.72 -3.34
C ASN A 59 -0.73 -12.49 -2.90
N LEU A 60 -1.82 -11.81 -2.56
CA LEU A 60 -3.07 -12.46 -2.12
C LEU A 60 -3.81 -13.19 -3.25
N VAL A 61 -3.72 -12.69 -4.49
CA VAL A 61 -4.50 -13.22 -5.62
C VAL A 61 -3.75 -14.29 -6.41
N SER A 62 -2.42 -14.20 -6.49
CA SER A 62 -1.61 -15.04 -7.38
C SER A 62 -1.38 -16.46 -6.89
N ARG A 63 -1.57 -16.76 -5.59
CA ARG A 63 -1.33 -18.08 -5.00
C ARG A 63 -2.51 -18.48 -4.14
N GLU A 64 -2.92 -19.74 -4.23
CA GLU A 64 -4.06 -20.23 -3.42
C GLU A 64 -3.70 -20.22 -1.93
N GLU A 65 -2.44 -20.52 -1.62
CA GLU A 65 -1.95 -20.62 -0.24
C GLU A 65 -1.94 -19.27 0.48
N THR A 66 -1.87 -18.15 -0.22
CA THR A 66 -1.79 -16.80 0.38
C THR A 66 -3.14 -16.07 0.41
N ARG A 67 -4.24 -16.74 0.06
CA ARG A 67 -5.58 -16.12 -0.02
C ARG A 67 -6.20 -15.77 1.32
N ASP A 68 -5.66 -16.31 2.41
CA ASP A 68 -6.06 -15.96 3.77
C ASP A 68 -4.87 -15.41 4.57
N LEU A 69 -5.18 -14.83 5.74
CA LEU A 69 -4.16 -14.23 6.60
C LEU A 69 -3.15 -15.26 7.13
N THR A 70 -3.58 -16.51 7.35
CA THR A 70 -2.71 -17.55 7.90
C THR A 70 -1.63 -17.89 6.89
N GLY A 71 -2.03 -18.19 5.66
CA GLY A 71 -1.09 -18.55 4.61
C GLY A 71 -0.35 -17.37 3.98
N PHE A 72 -0.81 -16.13 4.21
CA PHE A 72 -0.01 -14.94 3.90
C PHE A 72 1.16 -14.72 4.88
N LEU A 73 1.01 -15.13 6.14
CA LEU A 73 2.01 -14.94 7.20
C LEU A 73 3.02 -16.09 7.32
N SER A 74 2.75 -17.24 6.68
CA SER A 74 3.64 -18.42 6.64
C SER A 74 4.75 -18.28 5.61
#